data_AF-A0A7V6Q4U4-F1
#
_entry.id   AF-A0A7V6Q4U4-F1
#
_cell.length_a   1.000
_cell.length_b   1.000
_cell.length_c   1.000
_cell.angle_alpha   90.00
_cell.angle_beta   90.00
_cell.angle_gamma   90.00
#
_symmetry.space_group_name_H-M   'P 1'
#
loop_
_entity.id
_entity.type
_entity.pdbx_description
1 polymer ?
#
loop_
_entity_poly.entity_id
_entity_poly.type
_entity_poly.pdbx_seq_one_letter_code
_entity_poly.pdbx_strand_id
1 'polypeptide(L)'
;MILQDKKVRERIKLLMDKKLKILKEIQIHTRNIEEAIRKKDTSEILKWLELRGKAISDFDEITKNMAGMVKEKDDIVEEIKRDGELGVFYEEAVALLKEIKKQDDKNLKDARELQLHISNSINDARQAGKALKGYGVIEGRSGFGGFIDTKK
;
A
#
# COMPACT_ATOMS: atom_id res chain seq x y z
N MET A 1 7.06 37.58 10.71
CA MET A 1 7.74 36.30 10.48
C MET A 1 7.34 35.35 11.58
N ILE A 2 6.68 34.25 11.24
CA ILE A 2 6.06 33.32 12.20
C ILE A 2 7.13 32.51 12.94
N LEU A 3 8.26 32.22 12.27
CA LEU A 3 9.41 31.56 12.88
C LEU A 3 10.27 32.46 13.79
N GLN A 4 9.94 33.75 13.96
CA GLN A 4 10.66 34.62 14.91
C GLN A 4 10.28 34.36 16.37
N ASP A 5 9.10 33.76 16.63
CA ASP A 5 8.80 33.25 17.96
C ASP A 5 9.54 31.92 18.17
N LYS A 6 10.55 31.97 19.06
CA LYS A 6 11.40 30.82 19.38
C LYS A 6 10.60 29.59 19.84
N LYS A 7 9.52 29.77 20.61
CA LYS A 7 8.70 28.65 21.09
C LYS A 7 7.92 28.00 19.95
N VAL A 8 7.40 28.81 19.02
CA VAL A 8 6.70 28.33 17.83
C VAL A 8 7.67 27.57 16.92
N ARG A 9 8.87 28.12 16.67
CA ARG A 9 9.92 27.48 15.87
C ARG A 9 10.35 26.13 16.47
N GLU A 10 10.62 26.07 17.76
CA GLU A 10 11.00 24.82 18.45
C GLU A 10 9.91 23.75 18.35
N ARG A 11 8.65 24.15 18.47
CA ARG A 11 7.52 23.23 18.35
C ARG A 11 7.31 22.74 16.92
N ILE A 12 7.46 23.61 15.92
CA ILE A 12 7.47 23.23 14.50
C ILE A 12 8.59 22.21 14.23
N LYS A 13 9.80 22.48 14.72
CA LYS A 13 10.95 21.56 14.58
C LYS A 13 10.64 20.18 15.14
N LEU A 14 10.08 20.11 16.35
CA LEU A 14 9.70 18.83 16.98
C LEU A 14 8.63 18.08 16.16
N LEU A 15 7.65 18.79 15.60
CA LEU A 15 6.63 18.17 14.76
C LEU A 15 7.21 17.71 13.41
N MET A 16 8.14 18.46 12.82
CA MET A 16 8.83 18.06 11.59
C MET A 16 9.70 16.82 11.79
N ASP A 17 10.45 16.73 12.89
CA ASP A 17 11.22 15.53 13.24
C ASP A 17 10.32 14.30 13.39
N LYS A 18 9.17 14.45 14.07
CA LYS A 18 8.17 13.38 14.17
C LYS A 18 7.61 12.96 12.80
N LYS A 19 7.26 13.93 11.95
CA LYS A 19 6.80 13.64 10.57
C LYS A 19 7.85 12.89 9.77
N LEU A 20 9.12 13.26 9.91
CA LEU A 20 10.21 12.61 9.20
C LEU A 20 10.39 11.15 9.63
N LYS A 21 10.28 10.88 10.93
CA LYS A 21 10.30 9.50 11.47
C LYS A 21 9.14 8.67 10.91
N ILE A 22 7.94 9.23 10.87
CA ILE A 22 6.76 8.55 10.31
C ILE A 22 6.93 8.32 8.79
N LEU A 23 7.52 9.25 8.05
CA LEU A 23 7.83 9.02 6.63
C LEU A 23 8.81 7.86 6.43
N LYS A 24 9.81 7.72 7.31
CA LYS A 24 10.73 6.58 7.30
C LYS A 24 9.99 5.27 7.59
N GLU A 25 9.04 5.27 8.53
CA GLU A 25 8.18 4.12 8.80
C GLU A 25 7.30 3.76 7.61
N ILE A 26 6.64 4.75 6.98
CA ILE A 26 5.85 4.56 5.75
C ILE A 26 6.72 3.95 4.65
N GLN A 27 7.96 4.44 4.48
CA GLN A 27 8.90 3.90 3.50
C GLN A 27 9.24 2.44 3.78
N ILE A 28 9.51 2.08 5.04
CA ILE A 28 9.76 0.69 5.44
C ILE A 28 8.55 -0.19 5.12
N HIS A 29 7.34 0.25 5.49
CA HIS A 29 6.12 -0.49 5.19
C HIS A 29 5.89 -0.64 3.68
N THR A 30 6.12 0.40 2.88
CA THR A 30 6.03 0.34 1.42
C THR A 30 7.03 -0.66 0.82
N ARG A 31 8.25 -0.78 1.36
CA ARG A 31 9.22 -1.82 0.95
C ARG A 31 8.77 -3.23 1.36
N ASN A 32 8.22 -3.40 2.55
CA ASN A 32 7.72 -4.69 3.01
C ASN A 32 6.51 -5.17 2.19
N ILE A 33 5.65 -4.24 1.75
CA ILE A 33 4.57 -4.54 0.79
C ILE A 33 5.16 -5.09 -0.52
N GLU A 34 6.23 -4.49 -1.05
CA GLU A 34 6.90 -5.00 -2.27
C GLU A 34 7.39 -6.44 -2.07
N GLU A 35 8.02 -6.72 -0.93
CA GLU A 35 8.50 -8.07 -0.62
C GLU A 35 7.35 -9.07 -0.51
N ALA A 36 6.26 -8.71 0.18
CA ALA A 36 5.09 -9.55 0.33
C ALA A 36 4.40 -9.83 -1.02
N ILE A 37 4.29 -8.82 -1.90
CA ILE A 37 3.79 -9.00 -3.28
C ILE A 37 4.65 -9.99 -4.05
N ARG A 38 5.97 -9.87 -3.99
CA ARG A 38 6.90 -10.80 -4.66
C ARG A 38 6.76 -12.23 -4.17
N LYS A 39 6.54 -12.41 -2.86
CA LYS A 39 6.27 -13.72 -2.24
C LYS A 39 4.85 -14.23 -2.50
N LYS A 40 3.96 -13.42 -3.08
CA LYS A 40 2.52 -13.68 -3.25
C LYS A 40 1.82 -13.97 -1.92
N ASP A 41 2.33 -13.41 -0.83
CA ASP A 41 1.79 -13.59 0.52
C ASP A 41 0.72 -12.52 0.80
N THR A 42 -0.54 -12.88 0.54
CA THR A 42 -1.66 -11.95 0.68
C THR A 42 -1.92 -11.54 2.14
N SER A 43 -1.59 -12.38 3.12
CA SER A 43 -1.73 -12.08 4.53
C SER A 43 -0.71 -11.04 4.98
N GLU A 44 0.55 -11.17 4.56
CA GLU A 44 1.57 -10.14 4.81
C GLU A 44 1.26 -8.83 4.09
N ILE A 45 0.75 -8.87 2.85
CA ILE A 45 0.33 -7.66 2.13
C ILE A 45 -0.70 -6.88 2.96
N LEU A 46 -1.74 -7.55 3.46
CA LEU A 46 -2.79 -6.90 4.26
C LEU A 46 -2.24 -6.29 5.55
N LYS A 47 -1.42 -7.05 6.30
CA LYS A 47 -0.79 -6.58 7.54
C LYS A 47 0.02 -5.30 7.30
N TRP A 48 0.85 -5.27 6.26
CA TRP A 48 1.69 -4.10 5.98
C TRP A 48 0.88 -2.90 5.48
N LEU A 49 -0.20 -3.13 4.73
CA LEU A 49 -1.13 -2.06 4.33
C LEU A 49 -1.84 -1.43 5.54
N GLU A 50 -2.27 -2.23 6.52
CA GLU A 50 -2.88 -1.72 7.75
C GLU A 50 -1.91 -0.86 8.57
N LEU A 51 -0.69 -1.37 8.79
CA LEU A 51 0.36 -0.62 9.49
C LEU A 51 0.69 0.70 8.78
N ARG A 52 0.80 0.66 7.45
CA ARG A 52 1.02 1.85 6.63
C ARG A 52 -0.14 2.85 6.74
N GLY A 53 -1.39 2.37 6.73
CA GLY A 53 -2.58 3.22 6.89
C GLY A 53 -2.61 3.94 8.23
N LYS A 54 -2.20 3.27 9.31
CA LYS A 54 -2.04 3.88 10.63
C LYS A 54 -0.96 4.97 10.62
N ALA A 55 0.22 4.68 10.07
CA ALA A 55 1.31 5.65 9.97
C ALA A 55 0.92 6.90 9.17
N ILE A 56 0.17 6.74 8.07
CA ILE A 56 -0.38 7.87 7.30
C ILE A 56 -1.36 8.70 8.15
N SER A 57 -2.22 8.04 8.93
CA SER A 57 -3.15 8.74 9.82
C SER A 57 -2.42 9.59 10.86
N ASP A 58 -1.36 9.04 11.46
CA ASP A 58 -0.51 9.74 12.43
C ASP A 58 0.22 10.94 11.77
N PHE A 59 0.71 10.77 10.53
CA PHE A 59 1.32 11.85 9.75
C PHE A 59 0.33 12.99 9.47
N ASP A 60 -0.90 12.67 9.10
CA ASP A 60 -1.96 13.64 8.83
C ASP A 60 -2.37 14.40 10.09
N GLU A 61 -2.45 13.73 11.23
CA GLU A 61 -2.71 14.37 12.51
C GLU A 61 -1.63 15.41 12.86
N ILE A 62 -0.35 15.05 12.70
CA ILE A 62 0.74 16.00 12.94
C ILE A 62 0.68 17.17 11.94
N THR A 63 0.32 16.90 10.69
CA THR A 63 0.15 17.94 9.67
C THR A 63 -0.97 18.91 10.05
N LYS A 64 -2.11 18.41 10.56
CA LYS A 64 -3.20 19.24 11.08
C LYS A 64 -2.75 20.07 12.28
N ASN A 65 -2.00 19.46 13.21
CA ASN A 65 -1.45 20.15 14.37
C ASN A 65 -0.52 21.30 13.95
N MET A 66 0.41 21.06 13.03
CA MET A 66 1.28 22.10 12.47
C MET A 66 0.48 23.22 11.77
N ALA A 67 -0.52 22.85 10.97
CA ALA A 67 -1.38 23.80 10.29
C ALA A 67 -2.17 24.70 11.25
N GLY A 68 -2.55 24.18 12.43
CA GLY A 68 -3.22 24.97 13.48
C GLY A 68 -2.28 25.94 14.22
N MET A 69 -0.97 25.82 14.05
CA MET A 69 0.01 26.72 14.68
C MET A 69 0.24 28.01 13.89
N VAL A 70 -0.25 28.08 12.65
CA VAL A 70 0.02 29.18 11.73
C VAL A 70 -1.24 29.76 11.13
N LYS A 71 -1.23 31.08 10.96
CA LYS A 71 -2.36 31.81 10.36
C LYS A 71 -2.38 31.67 8.84
N GLU A 72 -1.21 31.64 8.19
CA GLU A 72 -1.06 31.54 6.74
C GLU A 72 -0.15 30.35 6.39
N LYS A 73 -0.71 29.38 5.65
CA LYS A 73 -0.04 28.09 5.38
C LYS A 73 1.04 28.18 4.31
N ASP A 74 0.87 29.04 3.33
CA ASP A 74 1.82 29.15 2.21
C ASP A 74 3.08 29.90 2.64
N ASP A 75 2.92 30.91 3.51
CA ASP A 75 4.02 31.66 4.11
C ASP A 75 4.93 30.80 4.98
N ILE A 76 4.37 29.84 5.75
CA ILE A 76 5.21 28.98 6.59
C ILE A 76 6.06 28.00 5.77
N VAL A 77 5.57 27.52 4.64
CA VAL A 77 6.35 26.58 3.81
C VAL A 77 7.57 27.30 3.23
N GLU A 78 7.38 28.52 2.74
CA GLU A 78 8.48 29.36 2.27
C GLU A 78 9.42 29.77 3.40
N GLU A 79 8.91 30.09 4.59
CA GLU A 79 9.74 30.35 5.77
C GLU A 79 10.56 29.10 6.19
N ILE A 80 9.97 27.91 6.16
CA ILE A 80 10.65 26.63 6.46
C ILE A 80 11.76 26.35 5.46
N LYS A 81 11.49 26.51 4.16
CA LYS A 81 12.51 26.30 3.12
C LYS A 81 13.70 27.25 3.26
N ARG A 82 13.46 28.47 3.70
CA ARG A 82 14.49 29.50 3.90
C ARG A 82 15.21 29.38 5.25
N ASP A 83 14.63 28.65 6.21
CA ASP A 83 15.28 28.33 7.48
C ASP A 83 16.34 27.24 7.24
N GLY A 84 17.58 27.49 7.65
CA GLY A 84 18.69 26.58 7.35
C GLY A 84 18.52 25.18 7.93
N GLU A 85 17.92 25.03 9.12
CA GLU A 85 17.74 23.73 9.74
C GLU A 85 16.43 23.07 9.31
N LEU A 86 15.31 23.81 9.33
CA LEU A 86 14.01 23.28 8.93
C LEU A 86 13.95 23.00 7.41
N GLY A 87 14.73 23.72 6.61
CA GLY A 87 14.90 23.49 5.18
C GLY A 87 15.51 22.11 4.89
N VAL A 88 16.51 21.68 5.67
CA VAL A 88 17.08 20.33 5.56
C VAL A 88 16.03 19.26 5.85
N PHE A 89 15.23 19.43 6.92
CA PHE A 89 14.12 18.52 7.21
C PHE A 89 13.10 18.47 6.07
N TYR A 90 12.79 19.61 5.48
CA TYR A 90 11.86 19.70 4.35
C TYR A 90 12.39 18.95 3.12
N GLU A 91 13.64 19.17 2.75
CA GLU A 91 14.28 18.49 1.63
C GLU A 91 14.34 16.97 1.82
N GLU A 92 14.69 16.51 3.03
CA GLU A 92 14.69 15.08 3.36
C GLU A 92 13.29 14.48 3.25
N ALA A 93 12.27 15.16 3.77
CA ALA A 93 10.88 14.73 3.65
C ALA A 93 10.42 14.64 2.17
N VAL A 94 10.78 15.62 1.34
CA VAL A 94 10.45 15.62 -0.09
C VAL A 94 11.17 14.47 -0.82
N ALA A 95 12.43 14.21 -0.48
CA ALA A 95 13.18 13.08 -1.03
C ALA A 95 12.52 11.74 -0.69
N LEU A 96 12.18 11.52 0.58
CA LEU A 96 11.47 10.32 1.02
C LEU A 96 10.13 10.14 0.31
N LEU A 97 9.34 11.21 0.17
CA LEU A 97 8.05 11.16 -0.52
C LEU A 97 8.20 10.75 -1.99
N LYS A 98 9.24 11.23 -2.68
CA LYS A 98 9.54 10.82 -4.06
C LYS A 98 9.90 9.33 -4.13
N GLU A 99 10.71 8.84 -3.20
CA GLU A 99 11.08 7.43 -3.13
C GLU A 99 9.88 6.53 -2.83
N ILE A 100 9.05 6.90 -1.85
CA ILE A 100 7.81 6.21 -1.50
C ILE A 100 6.89 6.14 -2.73
N LYS A 101 6.69 7.26 -3.41
CA LYS A 101 5.83 7.30 -4.61
C LYS A 101 6.33 6.37 -5.70
N LYS A 102 7.63 6.41 -6.01
CA LYS A 102 8.25 5.52 -7.01
C LYS A 102 8.01 4.05 -6.66
N GLN A 103 8.13 3.71 -5.37
CA GLN A 103 7.93 2.36 -4.88
C GLN A 103 6.44 1.95 -4.89
N ASP A 104 5.53 2.85 -4.53
CA ASP A 104 4.09 2.61 -4.60
C ASP A 104 3.62 2.37 -6.04
N ASP A 105 4.12 3.17 -7.00
CA ASP A 105 3.80 3.01 -8.42
C ASP A 105 4.23 1.61 -8.93
N LYS A 106 5.41 1.14 -8.48
CA LYS A 106 5.88 -0.22 -8.77
C LYS A 106 5.00 -1.29 -8.10
N ASN A 107 4.76 -1.16 -6.79
CA ASN A 107 3.94 -2.10 -6.02
C ASN A 107 2.53 -2.22 -6.60
N LEU A 108 1.94 -1.12 -7.07
CA LEU A 108 0.63 -1.12 -7.71
C LEU A 108 0.63 -1.93 -9.02
N LYS A 109 1.68 -1.81 -9.82
CA LYS A 109 1.84 -2.61 -11.04
C LYS A 109 1.96 -4.10 -10.69
N ASP A 110 2.86 -4.45 -9.77
CA ASP A 110 3.11 -5.84 -9.38
C ASP A 110 1.87 -6.47 -8.73
N ALA A 111 1.11 -5.71 -7.94
CA ALA A 111 -0.15 -6.15 -7.34
C ALA A 111 -1.24 -6.45 -8.39
N ARG A 112 -1.32 -5.66 -9.48
CA ARG A 112 -2.25 -5.91 -10.59
C ARG A 112 -1.88 -7.19 -11.35
N GLU A 113 -0.59 -7.45 -11.54
CA GLU A 113 -0.11 -8.69 -12.15
C GLU A 113 -0.45 -9.91 -11.28
N LEU A 114 -0.24 -9.80 -9.96
CA LEU A 114 -0.65 -10.83 -9.00
C LEU A 114 -2.17 -11.08 -9.04
N GLN A 115 -2.98 -10.02 -9.07
CA GLN A 115 -4.44 -10.13 -9.17
C GLN A 115 -4.86 -10.88 -10.46
N LEU A 116 -4.23 -10.56 -11.60
CA LEU A 116 -4.51 -11.23 -12.87
C LEU A 116 -4.16 -12.72 -12.79
N HIS A 117 -3.01 -13.06 -12.22
CA HIS A 117 -2.60 -14.45 -12.02
C HIS A 117 -3.62 -15.22 -11.17
N ILE A 118 -4.06 -14.65 -10.04
CA ILE A 118 -5.08 -15.27 -9.18
C ILE A 118 -6.39 -15.48 -9.94
N SER A 119 -6.83 -14.49 -10.71
CA SER A 119 -8.05 -14.58 -11.54
C SER A 119 -7.98 -15.73 -12.54
N ASN A 120 -6.85 -15.86 -13.22
CA ASN A 120 -6.62 -16.97 -14.17
C ASN A 120 -6.63 -18.32 -13.46
N SER A 121 -5.91 -18.46 -12.33
CA SER A 121 -5.90 -19.70 -11.55
C SER A 121 -7.30 -20.11 -11.06
N ILE A 122 -8.16 -19.15 -10.69
CA ILE A 122 -9.56 -19.42 -10.34
C ILE A 122 -10.35 -19.94 -11.53
N ASN A 123 -10.14 -19.36 -12.72
CA ASN A 123 -10.81 -19.81 -13.94
C ASN A 123 -10.37 -21.22 -14.33
N ASP A 124 -9.07 -21.51 -14.25
CA ASP A 124 -8.52 -22.84 -14.51
C ASP A 124 -9.09 -23.88 -13.55
N ALA A 125 -9.12 -23.57 -12.24
CA ALA A 125 -9.72 -24.44 -11.24
C ALA A 125 -11.22 -24.70 -11.50
N ARG A 126 -11.97 -23.68 -11.96
CA ARG A 126 -13.38 -23.84 -12.35
C ARG A 126 -13.54 -24.72 -13.58
N GLN A 127 -12.68 -24.57 -14.59
CA GLN A 127 -12.70 -25.41 -15.78
C GLN A 127 -12.32 -26.85 -15.46
N ALA A 128 -11.28 -27.07 -14.66
CA ALA A 128 -10.92 -28.38 -14.15
C ALA A 128 -12.08 -29.02 -13.38
N GLY A 129 -12.73 -28.28 -12.48
CA GLY A 129 -13.92 -28.74 -11.78
C GLY A 129 -15.08 -29.12 -12.72
N LYS A 130 -15.30 -28.37 -13.81
CA LYS A 130 -16.30 -28.72 -14.84
C LYS A 130 -15.92 -29.99 -15.60
N ALA A 131 -14.66 -30.15 -15.98
CA ALA A 131 -14.18 -31.34 -16.68
C ALA A 131 -14.28 -32.60 -15.79
N LEU A 132 -13.97 -32.46 -14.50
CA LEU A 132 -14.07 -33.53 -13.52
C LEU A 132 -15.50 -33.93 -13.17
N LYS A 133 -16.53 -33.11 -13.43
CA LYS A 133 -17.94 -33.53 -13.26
C LYS A 133 -18.32 -34.73 -14.13
N GLY A 134 -17.61 -34.97 -15.24
CA GLY A 134 -17.75 -36.18 -16.06
C GLY A 134 -16.78 -37.30 -15.67
N TYR A 135 -15.83 -37.04 -14.78
CA TYR A 135 -14.78 -37.96 -14.35
C TYR A 135 -15.19 -38.60 -13.02
N GLY A 136 -16.07 -39.61 -13.11
CA GLY A 136 -16.63 -40.28 -11.93
C GLY A 136 -17.72 -41.33 -12.21
N VAL A 137 -17.95 -41.72 -13.46
CA VAL A 137 -18.83 -42.86 -13.79
C VAL A 137 -18.01 -43.92 -14.51
N ILE A 138 -17.28 -44.72 -13.72
CA ILE A 138 -16.85 -46.06 -14.13
C ILE A 138 -17.29 -47.02 -13.01
N GLU A 139 -18.54 -47.46 -13.20
CA GLU A 139 -19.17 -48.73 -12.82
C GLU A 139 -19.29 -49.20 -11.36
N GLY A 140 -20.55 -49.50 -10.98
CA GLY A 140 -20.87 -50.33 -9.82
C GLY A 140 -22.37 -50.62 -9.55
N ARG A 141 -23.20 -50.91 -10.58
CA ARG A 141 -24.52 -51.60 -10.57
C ARG A 141 -25.62 -51.09 -9.59
N SER A 142 -26.87 -50.78 -9.97
CA SER A 142 -27.82 -51.56 -10.77
C SER A 142 -29.05 -50.72 -11.16
N GLY A 143 -29.46 -50.75 -12.44
CA GLY A 143 -30.82 -50.43 -12.88
C GLY A 143 -31.04 -49.05 -13.54
N PHE A 144 -31.53 -49.09 -14.78
CA PHE A 144 -31.96 -47.97 -15.65
C PHE A 144 -30.80 -47.16 -16.26
N GLY A 145 -30.51 -47.20 -17.57
CA GLY A 145 -31.32 -47.52 -18.73
C GLY A 145 -31.12 -46.39 -19.74
N GLY A 146 -30.37 -46.63 -20.82
CA GLY A 146 -30.12 -45.65 -21.88
C GLY A 146 -28.85 -45.93 -22.67
N PHE A 147 -28.88 -46.95 -23.53
CA PHE A 147 -27.83 -47.16 -24.52
C PHE A 147 -27.82 -46.01 -25.53
N ILE A 148 -26.65 -45.45 -25.79
CA ILE A 148 -26.39 -44.51 -26.88
C ILE A 148 -26.28 -45.33 -28.17
N ASP A 149 -27.28 -45.21 -29.05
CA ASP A 149 -27.24 -45.72 -30.41
C ASP A 149 -26.32 -44.82 -31.25
N THR A 150 -25.07 -45.23 -31.45
CA THR A 150 -24.17 -44.59 -32.42
C THR A 150 -24.34 -45.28 -33.77
N LYS A 151 -25.34 -44.85 -34.55
CA LYS A 151 -25.40 -45.20 -35.98
C LYS A 151 -24.62 -44.20 -36.83
N LYS A 152 -23.63 -44.74 -37.54
CA LYS A 152 -23.24 -44.31 -38.89
C LYS A 152 -24.26 -44.85 -39.89
#